data_AF-A0A7X6QXS4-F1
#
_entry.id   AF-A0A7X6QXS4-F1
#
_cell.length_a   1.000
_cell.length_b   1.000
_cell.length_c   1.000
_cell.angle_alpha   90.00
_cell.angle_beta   90.00
_cell.angle_gamma   90.00
#
_symmetry.space_group_name_H-M   'P 1'
#
loop_
_entity.id
_entity.type
_entity.pdbx_description
1 polymer ?
#
loop_
_entity_poly.entity_id
_entity_poly.type
_entity_poly.pdbx_seq_one_letter_code
_entity_poly.pdbx_strand_id
1 'polypeptide(L)' 'MLTSTQADEQAQHLYRRLGYRDCGALLFPGEPIELVLRKELRPST' A
#
# COMPACT_ATOMS: atom_id res chain seq x y z
N MET A 1 -3.29 2.05 10.00
CA MET A 1 -4.26 1.73 8.92
C MET A 1 -3.55 0.93 7.85
N LEU A 2 -4.23 -0.06 7.29
CA LEU A 2 -3.73 -0.92 6.21
C LEU A 2 -4.64 -0.77 5.00
N THR A 3 -4.06 -0.80 3.81
CA THR A 3 -4.75 -0.86 2.51
C THR A 3 -3.89 -1.66 1.54
N SER A 4 -4.46 -2.09 0.42
CA SER A 4 -3.70 -2.61 -0.71
C SER A 4 -4.07 -1.90 -2.01
N THR A 5 -3.24 -2.09 -3.02
CA THR A 5 -3.48 -1.68 -4.41
C THR A 5 -2.66 -2.59 -5.31
N GLN A 6 -3.16 -2.84 -6.53
CA GLN A 6 -2.35 -3.41 -7.59
C GLN A 6 -1.04 -2.63 -7.72
N ALA A 7 0.05 -3.34 -8.06
CA ALA A 7 1.38 -2.79 -8.28
C ALA A 7 1.41 -1.86 -9.51
N ASP A 8 0.85 -0.66 -9.33
CA ASP A 8 0.77 0.43 -10.31
C ASP A 8 1.56 1.64 -9.80
N GLU A 9 2.41 2.23 -10.65
CA GLU A 9 3.30 3.33 -10.26
C GLU A 9 2.54 4.57 -9.76
N GLN A 10 1.40 4.90 -10.37
CA GLN A 10 0.64 6.11 -10.03
C GLN A 10 -0.02 5.97 -8.66
N ALA A 11 -0.67 4.82 -8.40
CA ALA A 11 -1.29 4.55 -7.10
C ALA A 11 -0.24 4.52 -5.98
N GLN A 12 0.89 3.84 -6.22
CA GLN A 12 2.01 3.80 -5.27
C GLN A 12 2.54 5.20 -4.96
N HIS A 13 2.76 6.04 -5.97
CA HIS A 13 3.24 7.41 -5.78
C HIS A 13 2.24 8.24 -4.96
N LEU A 14 0.94 8.12 -5.23
CA LEU A 14 -0.11 8.78 -4.46
C LEU A 14 -0.06 8.35 -2.98
N TYR A 15 -0.11 7.05 -2.69
CA TYR A 15 -0.14 6.55 -1.32
C TYR A 15 1.15 6.87 -0.54
N ARG A 16 2.32 6.78 -1.19
CA ARG A 16 3.60 7.16 -0.57
C ARG A 16 3.63 8.65 -0.21
N ARG A 17 3.09 9.53 -1.06
CA ARG A 17 2.90 10.97 -0.72
C ARG A 17 1.92 11.19 0.43
N LEU A 18 0.91 10.33 0.58
CA LEU A 18 -0.02 10.36 1.71
C LEU A 18 0.57 9.79 3.01
N GLY A 19 1.84 9.35 3.00
CA GLY A 19 2.58 8.83 4.15
C GLY A 19 2.39 7.34 4.40
N TYR A 20 1.88 6.58 3.43
CA TYR A 20 1.91 5.13 3.49
C TYR A 20 3.29 4.59 3.14
N ARG A 21 3.61 3.40 3.66
CA ARG A 21 4.82 2.66 3.37
C ARG A 21 4.49 1.22 3.01
N ASP A 22 5.23 0.66 2.09
CA ASP A 22 5.15 -0.73 1.68
C ASP A 22 5.47 -1.64 2.88
N CYS A 23 4.65 -2.66 3.11
CA CYS A 23 4.85 -3.61 4.21
C CYS A 23 4.59 -5.07 3.82
N GLY A 24 4.37 -5.34 2.54
CA GLY A 24 4.18 -6.69 2.00
C GLY A 24 3.58 -6.67 0.60
N ALA A 25 3.35 -7.85 0.04
CA ALA A 25 2.65 -8.03 -1.22
C ALA A 25 1.91 -9.37 -1.25
N LEU A 26 0.84 -9.46 -2.05
CA LEU A 26 0.16 -10.70 -2.40
C LEU A 26 0.51 -11.05 -3.84
N LEU A 27 0.94 -12.30 -4.05
CA LEU A 27 1.32 -12.82 -5.35
C LEU A 27 0.35 -13.94 -5.70
N PHE A 28 -0.49 -13.70 -6.70
CA PHE A 28 -1.43 -14.68 -7.22
C PHE A 28 -0.98 -15.14 -8.61
N PRO A 29 -0.97 -16.45 -8.90
CA PRO A 29 -0.56 -16.95 -10.21
C PRO A 29 -1.45 -16.39 -11.33
N GLY A 30 -0.83 -15.74 -12.32
CA GLY A 30 -1.54 -15.20 -13.48
C GLY A 30 -2.24 -13.85 -13.24
N GLU A 31 -2.16 -13.30 -12.04
CA GLU A 31 -2.78 -12.02 -11.68
C GLU A 31 -1.72 -10.96 -11.37
N PRO A 32 -2.06 -9.66 -11.47
CA PRO A 32 -1.19 -8.60 -11.02
C PRO A 32 -0.84 -8.72 -9.53
N ILE A 33 0.38 -8.30 -9.17
CA ILE A 33 0.81 -8.21 -7.77
C ILE A 33 -0.03 -7.15 -7.05
N GLU A 34 -0.47 -7.44 -5.83
CA GLU A 34 -1.09 -6.49 -4.92
C GLU A 34 -0.09 -6.07 -3.84
N LEU A 35 0.19 -4.77 -3.72
CA LEU A 35 1.06 -4.22 -2.69
C LEU A 35 0.27 -3.93 -1.41
N VAL A 36 0.79 -4.34 -0.26
CA VAL A 36 0.22 -4.01 1.05
C VAL A 36 0.92 -2.76 1.59
N LEU A 37 0.12 -1.77 1.97
CA LEU A 37 0.56 -0.45 2.40
C LEU A 37 0.09 -0.16 3.82
N ARG A 38 1.01 0.30 4.67
CA ARG A 38 0.76 0.68 6.07
C ARG A 38 0.95 2.17 6.28
N LYS A 39 -0.01 2.80 6.97
CA LYS A 39 0.14 4.15 7.53
C LYS A 39 -0.04 4.11 9.04
N GLU A 40 0.88 4.73 9.75
CA GLU A 40 0.77 4.87 11.21
C GLU A 40 -0.39 5.82 11.54
N LEU A 41 -1.26 5.37 12.44
CA LEU A 41 -2.29 6.24 12.99
C LEU A 41 -1.66 7.00 14.15
N ARG A 42 -1.72 8.34 14.08
CA ARG A 42 -1.39 9.14 15.25
C ARG A 42 -2.49 8.90 16.29
N PRO A 43 -2.16 8.63 17.55
CA PRO A 43 -3.15 8.61 18.61
C PRO A 43 -3.82 10.00 18.65
N SER A 44 -5.16 10.03 18.72
CA SER A 44 -5.88 11.23 19.10
C SER A 44 -5.63 11.45 20.59
N THR A 45 -4.81 12.46 20.92
CA THR A 45 -4.62 12.95 22.30
C THR A 45 -5.92 13.51 22.86
#